data_AF-A0A6N7L2D6-F1
#
_entry.id   AF-A0A6N7L2D6-F1
#
_cell.length_a   1.000
_cell.length_b   1.000
_cell.length_c   1.000
_cell.angle_alpha   90.00
_cell.angle_beta   90.00
_cell.angle_gamma   90.00
#
_symmetry.space_group_name_H-M   'P 1'
#
loop_
_entity.id
_entity.type
_entity.pdbx_description
1 polymer ?
#
loop_
_entity_poly.entity_id
_entity_poly.type
_entity_poly.pdbx_seq_one_letter_code
_entity_poly.pdbx_strand_id
1 'polypeptide(L)'
;MTTNTEHRYRGDLAYRQFSGDKEMARAINEGTVLSTLPYRGERTQVVSTTFGTVGRVSAFGVIREPWFGDQASRWFPFPSVGAAQAWQQGLVAEMLRGEVHGGYSRHHYGSWTSPDGGWAVEVDRHRWRFTTVVGLAPGERVECFEALEYPEEPWQLAEERGWARLVEVLPVGPEDWPQAMASEYRRVQADAERRADAAEREAATTELADELEGAAVAAELAEPSAAPVPAAVEASTTGWWARFVGWLAALLRIGHQR
;
A
#
# COMPACT_ATOMS: atom_id res chain seq x y z
N MET A 1 -20.08 -14.51 35.21
CA MET A 1 -21.22 -13.74 34.65
C MET A 1 -20.64 -12.65 33.77
N THR A 2 -20.37 -13.00 32.52
CA THR A 2 -19.86 -12.09 31.49
C THR A 2 -21.06 -11.42 30.83
N THR A 3 -21.32 -10.17 31.18
CA THR A 3 -22.29 -9.35 30.46
C THR A 3 -21.76 -9.13 29.05
N ASN A 4 -22.51 -9.68 28.11
CA ASN A 4 -22.32 -9.60 26.68
C ASN A 4 -22.31 -8.14 26.22
N THR A 5 -21.14 -7.61 25.86
CA THR A 5 -20.97 -6.24 25.35
C THR A 5 -21.26 -6.13 23.84
N GLU A 6 -21.94 -7.11 23.26
CA GLU A 6 -22.37 -7.15 21.85
C GLU A 6 -23.45 -6.10 21.46
N HIS A 7 -23.75 -5.11 22.30
CA HIS A 7 -25.00 -4.35 22.19
C HIS A 7 -24.94 -2.81 22.24
N ARG A 8 -23.77 -2.16 22.28
CA ARG A 8 -23.77 -0.70 22.52
C ARG A 8 -23.97 0.24 21.32
N TYR A 9 -23.97 -0.24 20.07
CA TYR A 9 -24.38 0.58 18.92
C TYR A 9 -25.39 -0.05 17.95
N ARG A 10 -25.68 -1.35 18.08
CA ARG A 10 -26.78 -2.01 17.34
C ARG A 10 -28.18 -1.79 17.95
N GLY A 11 -28.27 -1.27 19.18
CA GLY A 11 -29.49 -1.31 19.99
C GLY A 11 -30.68 -0.47 19.51
N ASP A 12 -30.48 0.72 18.94
CA ASP A 12 -31.59 1.67 18.76
C ASP A 12 -31.63 2.43 17.42
N LEU A 13 -30.67 2.23 16.51
CA LEU A 13 -30.75 2.82 15.17
C LEU A 13 -31.53 1.89 14.24
N ALA A 14 -32.81 2.20 14.04
CA ALA A 14 -33.63 1.53 13.04
C ALA A 14 -33.01 1.73 11.64
N TYR A 15 -32.33 0.69 11.15
CA TYR A 15 -31.83 0.67 9.79
C TYR A 15 -32.96 0.41 8.80
N ARG A 16 -32.80 0.89 7.56
CA ARG A 16 -33.69 0.52 6.46
C ARG A 16 -32.89 -0.01 5.28
N GLN A 17 -33.56 -0.80 4.45
CA GLN A 17 -33.00 -1.33 3.21
C GLN A 17 -33.42 -0.47 2.02
N PHE A 18 -32.58 -0.43 0.99
CA PHE A 18 -32.87 0.29 -0.25
C PHE A 18 -34.11 -0.28 -0.96
N SER A 19 -34.29 -1.60 -0.94
CA SER A 19 -35.46 -2.29 -1.50
C SER A 19 -36.78 -1.90 -0.85
N GLY A 20 -36.76 -1.52 0.44
CA GLY A 20 -37.95 -1.18 1.22
C GLY A 20 -38.38 0.29 1.11
N ASP A 21 -37.52 1.17 0.60
CA ASP A 21 -37.76 2.61 0.51
C ASP A 21 -37.05 3.20 -0.72
N LYS A 22 -37.69 3.03 -1.90
CA LYS A 22 -37.09 3.36 -3.19
C LYS A 22 -36.84 4.87 -3.38
N GLU A 23 -37.70 5.71 -2.82
CA GLU A 23 -37.54 7.17 -2.89
C GLU A 23 -36.32 7.60 -2.06
N MET A 24 -36.17 7.07 -0.85
CA MET A 24 -34.98 7.35 -0.04
C MET A 24 -33.72 6.75 -0.66
N ALA A 25 -33.78 5.53 -1.19
CA ALA A 25 -32.67 4.91 -1.92
C ALA A 25 -32.19 5.80 -3.08
N ARG A 26 -33.14 6.33 -3.87
CA ARG A 26 -32.84 7.30 -4.93
C ARG A 26 -32.20 8.57 -4.38
N ALA A 27 -32.77 9.15 -3.32
CA ALA A 27 -32.24 10.37 -2.72
C ALA A 27 -30.82 10.19 -2.15
N ILE A 28 -30.51 9.03 -1.56
CA ILE A 28 -29.17 8.68 -1.08
C ILE A 28 -28.21 8.46 -2.26
N ASN A 29 -28.68 7.85 -3.36
CA ASN A 29 -27.87 7.65 -4.57
C ASN A 29 -27.55 8.95 -5.30
N GLU A 30 -28.47 9.91 -5.29
CA GLU A 30 -28.29 11.25 -5.87
C GLU A 30 -27.63 12.23 -4.87
N GLY A 31 -27.46 11.81 -3.62
CA GLY A 31 -26.90 12.61 -2.54
C GLY A 31 -25.39 12.85 -2.67
N THR A 32 -24.87 13.78 -1.87
CA THR A 32 -23.44 14.06 -1.81
C THR A 32 -22.75 13.11 -0.85
N VAL A 33 -21.82 12.29 -1.35
CA VAL A 33 -20.96 11.44 -0.52
C VAL A 33 -19.90 12.32 0.15
N LEU A 34 -19.95 12.39 1.48
CA LEU A 34 -19.04 13.20 2.30
C LEU A 34 -17.81 12.42 2.76
N SER A 35 -17.96 11.11 3.01
CA SER A 35 -16.85 10.21 3.33
C SER A 35 -17.15 8.81 2.83
N THR A 36 -16.10 8.06 2.51
CA THR A 36 -16.17 6.65 2.15
C THR A 36 -15.02 5.92 2.83
N LEU A 37 -15.33 4.83 3.53
CA LEU A 37 -14.34 3.90 4.06
C LEU A 37 -14.59 2.52 3.44
N PRO A 38 -13.68 2.06 2.56
CA PRO A 38 -13.75 0.72 2.02
C PRO A 38 -13.18 -0.29 3.02
N TYR A 39 -13.94 -1.33 3.35
CA TYR A 39 -13.47 -2.39 4.26
C TYR A 39 -13.93 -3.77 3.78
N ARG A 40 -12.98 -4.68 3.55
CA ARG A 40 -13.19 -6.04 2.98
C ARG A 40 -14.12 -6.12 1.75
N GLY A 41 -14.21 -5.01 1.01
CA GLY A 41 -15.02 -4.84 -0.20
C GLY A 41 -16.50 -4.53 0.06
N GLU A 42 -16.89 -4.37 1.32
CA GLU A 42 -17.98 -3.45 1.67
C GLU A 42 -17.48 -2.01 1.53
N ARG A 43 -18.41 -1.07 1.30
CA ARG A 43 -18.13 0.36 1.39
C ARG A 43 -19.10 0.97 2.36
N THR A 44 -18.57 1.50 3.46
CA THR A 44 -19.36 2.35 4.35
C THR A 44 -19.23 3.78 3.86
N GLN A 45 -20.33 4.52 3.81
CA GLN A 45 -20.35 5.90 3.33
C GLN A 45 -21.13 6.79 4.29
N VAL A 46 -20.73 8.06 4.35
CA VAL A 46 -21.59 9.12 4.89
C VAL A 46 -22.11 9.93 3.71
N VAL A 47 -23.42 10.03 3.62
CA VAL A 47 -24.12 10.73 2.53
C VAL A 47 -24.97 11.84 3.11
N SER A 48 -24.87 13.03 2.52
CA SER A 48 -25.76 14.14 2.81
C SER A 48 -26.78 14.28 1.70
N THR A 49 -28.06 14.42 2.07
CA THR A 49 -29.14 14.69 1.13
C THR A 49 -29.96 15.89 1.61
N THR A 50 -30.64 16.54 0.66
CA THR A 50 -31.68 17.55 0.96
C THR A 50 -33.05 16.92 1.24
N PHE A 51 -33.14 15.59 1.11
CA PHE A 51 -34.34 14.79 1.30
C PHE A 51 -34.32 14.21 2.73
N GLY A 52 -35.00 14.88 3.66
CA GLY A 52 -34.83 14.60 5.08
C GLY A 52 -36.09 14.12 5.81
N THR A 53 -35.91 13.13 6.67
CA THR A 53 -36.85 12.72 7.73
C THR A 53 -36.67 13.52 9.04
N VAL A 54 -35.54 14.23 9.19
CA VAL A 54 -35.19 15.07 10.36
C VAL A 54 -34.60 16.41 9.85
N GLY A 55 -35.44 17.43 9.68
CA GLY A 55 -35.01 18.78 9.28
C GLY A 55 -34.66 18.98 7.79
N ARG A 56 -34.00 20.11 7.45
CA ARG A 56 -33.73 20.57 6.07
C ARG A 56 -32.54 19.89 5.36
N VAL A 57 -31.62 19.26 6.10
CA VAL A 57 -30.48 18.49 5.56
C VAL A 57 -30.33 17.25 6.45
N SER A 58 -30.32 16.07 5.85
CA SER A 58 -30.16 14.81 6.58
C SER A 58 -28.85 14.13 6.23
N ALA A 59 -28.16 13.64 7.26
CA ALA A 59 -26.95 12.85 7.13
C ALA A 59 -27.29 11.38 7.30
N PHE A 60 -26.78 10.53 6.41
CA PHE A 60 -27.01 9.10 6.41
C PHE A 60 -25.70 8.35 6.46
N GLY A 61 -25.64 7.34 7.32
CA GLY A 61 -24.66 6.27 7.21
C GLY A 61 -25.19 5.21 6.26
N VAL A 62 -24.37 4.76 5.32
CA VAL A 62 -24.77 3.78 4.29
C VAL A 62 -23.77 2.64 4.30
N ILE A 63 -24.27 1.40 4.33
CA ILE A 63 -23.48 0.20 4.06
C ILE A 63 -23.83 -0.25 2.64
N ARG A 64 -22.87 -0.13 1.72
CA ARG A 64 -22.99 -0.62 0.34
C ARG A 64 -22.44 -2.04 0.29
N GLU A 65 -23.29 -2.94 -0.19
CA GLU A 65 -22.97 -4.36 -0.40
C GLU A 65 -22.91 -4.64 -1.91
N PRO A 66 -21.84 -4.22 -2.61
CA PRO A 66 -21.79 -4.26 -4.07
C PRO A 66 -21.99 -5.66 -4.65
N TRP A 67 -21.67 -6.70 -3.89
CA TRP A 67 -21.80 -8.12 -4.24
C TRP A 67 -23.24 -8.56 -4.47
N PHE A 68 -24.19 -7.96 -3.74
CA PHE A 68 -25.62 -8.31 -3.79
C PHE A 68 -26.43 -7.27 -4.58
N GLY A 69 -25.75 -6.30 -5.20
CA GLY A 69 -26.35 -5.18 -5.90
C GLY A 69 -26.87 -4.09 -4.96
N ASP A 70 -27.18 -2.93 -5.53
CA ASP A 70 -27.48 -1.73 -4.74
C ASP A 70 -28.71 -1.86 -3.83
N GLN A 71 -29.66 -2.73 -4.20
CA GLN A 71 -30.90 -2.94 -3.45
C GLN A 71 -30.70 -3.66 -2.11
N ALA A 72 -29.58 -4.35 -1.92
CA ALA A 72 -29.19 -4.96 -0.65
C ALA A 72 -28.58 -3.96 0.33
N SER A 73 -28.19 -2.76 -0.15
CA SER A 73 -27.58 -1.72 0.67
C SER A 73 -28.52 -1.28 1.81
N ARG A 74 -27.91 -0.90 2.92
CA ARG A 74 -28.59 -0.45 4.15
C ARG A 74 -28.25 0.99 4.44
N TRP A 75 -29.20 1.73 5.02
CA TRP A 75 -28.97 3.10 5.47
C TRP A 75 -29.50 3.36 6.88
N PHE A 76 -28.90 4.34 7.53
CA PHE A 76 -29.12 4.72 8.91
C PHE A 76 -29.18 6.27 8.98
N PRO A 77 -30.26 6.86 9.50
CA PRO A 77 -30.34 8.31 9.66
C PRO A 77 -29.54 8.78 10.88
N PHE A 78 -28.87 9.92 10.76
CA PHE A 78 -28.13 10.55 11.85
C PHE A 78 -28.52 12.02 12.04
N PRO A 79 -28.44 12.54 13.28
CA PRO A 79 -28.77 13.93 13.58
C PRO A 79 -27.73 14.93 13.03
N SER A 80 -26.53 14.47 12.66
CA SER A 80 -25.47 15.31 12.09
C SER A 80 -24.48 14.48 11.28
N VAL A 81 -23.70 15.15 10.42
CA VAL A 81 -22.58 14.54 9.69
C VAL A 81 -21.54 13.96 10.64
N GLY A 82 -21.21 14.69 11.72
CA GLY A 82 -20.25 14.20 12.72
C GLY A 82 -20.70 12.91 13.41
N ALA A 83 -22.00 12.78 13.70
CA ALA A 83 -22.56 11.53 14.25
C ALA A 83 -22.51 10.37 13.24
N ALA A 84 -22.81 10.64 11.96
CA ALA A 84 -22.70 9.64 10.90
C ALA A 84 -21.23 9.19 10.68
N GLN A 85 -20.28 10.14 10.74
CA GLN A 85 -18.85 9.83 10.65
C GLN A 85 -18.37 9.02 11.86
N ALA A 86 -18.75 9.39 13.08
CA ALA A 86 -18.40 8.62 14.28
C ALA A 86 -18.96 7.20 14.21
N TRP A 87 -20.19 7.02 13.71
CA TRP A 87 -20.76 5.70 13.44
C TRP A 87 -19.96 4.93 12.37
N GLN A 88 -19.59 5.59 11.26
CA GLN A 88 -18.84 4.96 10.18
C GLN A 88 -17.49 4.42 10.68
N GLN A 89 -16.77 5.25 11.43
CA GLN A 89 -15.49 4.93 12.05
C GLN A 89 -15.66 3.79 13.07
N GLY A 90 -16.64 3.90 13.98
CA GLY A 90 -16.93 2.88 14.97
C GLY A 90 -17.32 1.53 14.36
N LEU A 91 -18.11 1.52 13.28
CA LEU A 91 -18.50 0.30 12.57
C LEU A 91 -17.28 -0.41 11.97
N VAL A 92 -16.40 0.31 11.27
CA VAL A 92 -15.18 -0.31 10.70
C VAL A 92 -14.22 -0.73 11.81
N ALA A 93 -14.09 0.05 12.88
CA ALA A 93 -13.27 -0.31 14.04
C ALA A 93 -13.77 -1.59 14.72
N GLU A 94 -15.09 -1.71 14.91
CA GLU A 94 -15.73 -2.92 15.46
C GLU A 94 -15.48 -4.12 14.56
N MET A 95 -15.69 -3.99 13.24
CA MET A 95 -15.43 -5.08 12.30
C MET A 95 -13.97 -5.51 12.35
N LEU A 96 -13.01 -4.57 12.28
CA LEU A 96 -11.58 -4.91 12.30
C LEU A 96 -11.14 -5.58 13.61
N ARG A 97 -11.64 -5.11 14.76
CA ARG A 97 -11.29 -5.68 16.08
C ARG A 97 -12.03 -6.97 16.40
N GLY A 98 -13.26 -7.10 15.92
CA GLY A 98 -14.14 -8.25 16.12
C GLY A 98 -13.72 -9.46 15.29
N GLU A 99 -12.86 -9.26 14.30
CA GLU A 99 -12.23 -10.34 13.55
C GLU A 99 -11.26 -11.11 14.45
N VAL A 100 -11.79 -12.16 15.08
CA VAL A 100 -11.06 -13.08 15.93
C VAL A 100 -10.04 -13.86 15.09
N HIS A 101 -8.76 -13.49 15.22
CA HIS A 101 -7.60 -14.37 14.97
C HIS A 101 -7.67 -15.18 13.67
N GLY A 102 -8.12 -14.53 12.58
CA GLY A 102 -8.14 -15.11 11.25
C GLY A 102 -6.71 -15.34 10.78
N GLY A 103 -6.30 -16.61 10.82
CA GLY A 103 -4.93 -17.05 10.61
C GLY A 103 -4.20 -16.32 9.49
N TYR A 104 -2.94 -16.02 9.76
CA TYR A 104 -1.94 -15.67 8.77
C TYR A 104 -2.06 -16.60 7.57
N SER A 105 -2.73 -16.13 6.52
CA SER A 105 -2.61 -16.72 5.19
C SER A 105 -1.31 -16.16 4.65
N ARG A 106 -0.30 -17.02 4.51
CA ARG A 106 1.04 -16.69 3.97
C ARG A 106 1.01 -15.86 2.68
N HIS A 107 -0.14 -15.75 2.00
CA HIS A 107 -0.20 -15.23 0.66
C HIS A 107 -1.12 -14.02 0.44
N HIS A 108 -2.12 -13.74 1.31
CA HIS A 108 -3.14 -12.75 0.92
C HIS A 108 -3.58 -11.77 2.01
N TYR A 109 -3.41 -12.10 3.28
CA TYR A 109 -4.09 -11.33 4.33
C TYR A 109 -3.41 -11.48 5.71
N GLY A 110 -3.28 -10.39 6.44
CA GLY A 110 -2.80 -10.37 7.83
C GLY A 110 -3.56 -9.36 8.68
N SER A 111 -3.91 -9.73 9.91
CA SER A 111 -4.54 -8.84 10.88
C SER A 111 -3.86 -8.93 12.24
N TRP A 112 -3.73 -7.80 12.92
CA TRP A 112 -3.09 -7.68 14.22
C TRP A 112 -3.83 -6.68 15.09
N THR A 113 -3.83 -6.90 16.39
CA THR A 113 -4.45 -6.01 17.36
C THR A 113 -3.53 -5.87 18.58
N SER A 114 -3.52 -4.70 19.18
CA SER A 114 -2.89 -4.47 20.47
C SER A 114 -3.57 -5.28 21.58
N PRO A 115 -2.84 -5.71 22.63
CA PRO A 115 -3.43 -6.41 23.77
C PRO A 115 -4.54 -5.63 24.50
N ASP A 116 -4.48 -4.30 24.50
CA ASP A 116 -5.45 -3.40 25.13
C ASP A 116 -6.55 -2.93 24.17
N GLY A 117 -6.50 -3.33 22.90
CA GLY A 117 -7.42 -2.89 21.84
C GLY A 117 -7.22 -1.44 21.37
N GLY A 118 -6.21 -0.73 21.88
CA GLY A 118 -5.88 0.64 21.53
C GLY A 118 -5.55 0.86 20.06
N TRP A 119 -5.13 -0.19 19.34
CA TRP A 119 -5.01 -0.19 17.88
C TRP A 119 -5.31 -1.55 17.26
N ALA A 120 -5.69 -1.55 15.98
CA ALA A 120 -5.81 -2.75 15.15
C ALA A 120 -5.39 -2.44 13.70
N VAL A 121 -4.86 -3.44 13.01
CA VAL A 121 -4.40 -3.32 11.62
C VAL A 121 -4.83 -4.54 10.82
N GLU A 122 -5.18 -4.30 9.57
CA GLU A 122 -5.39 -5.31 8.53
C GLU A 122 -4.59 -4.94 7.29
N VAL A 123 -3.93 -5.94 6.70
CA VAL A 123 -3.22 -5.85 5.43
C VAL A 123 -3.87 -6.82 4.45
N ASP A 124 -4.60 -6.29 3.49
CA ASP A 124 -5.18 -7.01 2.35
C ASP A 124 -4.19 -6.91 1.18
N ARG A 125 -3.35 -7.95 1.00
CA ARG A 125 -2.33 -8.00 -0.07
C ARG A 125 -2.94 -8.26 -1.45
N HIS A 126 -4.17 -8.77 -1.53
CA HIS A 126 -4.85 -8.92 -2.82
C HIS A 126 -5.24 -7.55 -3.39
N ARG A 127 -5.63 -6.60 -2.53
CA ARG A 127 -6.02 -5.24 -2.93
C ARG A 127 -4.94 -4.20 -2.66
N TRP A 128 -3.81 -4.61 -2.07
CA TRP A 128 -2.78 -3.72 -1.51
C TRP A 128 -3.37 -2.61 -0.64
N ARG A 129 -4.28 -3.00 0.26
CA ARG A 129 -4.95 -2.09 1.19
C ARG A 129 -4.53 -2.35 2.62
N PHE A 130 -4.19 -1.28 3.32
CA PHE A 130 -3.78 -1.25 4.71
C PHE A 130 -4.86 -0.52 5.50
N THR A 131 -5.60 -1.23 6.33
CA THR A 131 -6.63 -0.64 7.19
C THR A 131 -6.08 -0.56 8.60
N THR A 132 -6.15 0.60 9.22
CA THR A 132 -5.72 0.83 10.60
C THR A 132 -6.83 1.43 11.42
N VAL A 133 -6.86 1.09 12.70
CA VAL A 133 -7.73 1.66 13.72
C VAL A 133 -6.85 2.07 14.89
N VAL A 134 -7.00 3.30 15.38
CA VAL A 134 -6.23 3.84 16.52
C VAL A 134 -7.18 4.55 17.49
N GLY A 135 -6.96 4.39 18.79
CA GLY A 135 -7.78 4.94 19.87
C GLY A 135 -8.92 4.02 20.28
N LEU A 136 -9.59 4.26 21.40
CA LEU A 136 -10.73 3.45 21.87
C LEU A 136 -12.05 4.21 21.72
N ALA A 137 -13.17 3.49 21.77
CA ALA A 137 -14.50 4.09 21.74
C ALA A 137 -14.75 4.97 22.98
N PRO A 138 -15.35 6.15 22.83
CA PRO A 138 -15.59 6.88 21.58
C PRO A 138 -14.33 7.64 21.13
N GLY A 139 -14.13 7.76 19.81
CA GLY A 139 -13.07 8.61 19.24
C GLY A 139 -12.00 7.83 18.47
N GLU A 140 -12.30 6.61 18.04
CA GLU A 140 -11.39 5.89 17.17
C GLU A 140 -11.20 6.59 15.84
N ARG A 141 -9.97 6.53 15.33
CA ARG A 141 -9.61 6.93 13.99
C ARG A 141 -9.34 5.68 13.17
N VAL A 142 -10.08 5.53 12.09
CA VAL A 142 -9.91 4.51 11.05
C VAL A 142 -9.29 5.15 9.83
N GLU A 143 -8.29 4.50 9.30
CA GLU A 143 -7.68 4.86 8.04
C GLU A 143 -7.61 3.64 7.12
N CYS A 144 -8.09 3.81 5.88
CA CYS A 144 -7.94 2.83 4.82
C CYS A 144 -6.98 3.39 3.77
N PHE A 145 -5.75 2.89 3.74
CA PHE A 145 -4.73 3.30 2.81
C PHE A 145 -4.62 2.29 1.66
N GLU A 146 -4.83 2.73 0.43
CA GLU A 146 -4.56 1.94 -0.78
C GLU A 146 -3.14 2.23 -1.24
N ALA A 147 -2.26 1.25 -1.11
CA ALA A 147 -0.83 1.44 -1.31
C ALA A 147 -0.40 1.33 -2.79
N LEU A 148 -1.26 0.76 -3.64
CA LEU A 148 -1.05 0.68 -5.08
C LEU A 148 -1.39 2.03 -5.72
N GLU A 149 -0.41 2.70 -6.32
CA GLU A 149 -0.63 3.97 -7.03
C GLU A 149 -1.10 3.75 -8.48
N TYR A 150 -0.62 2.69 -9.12
CA TYR A 150 -0.87 2.38 -10.52
C TYR A 150 -1.16 0.90 -10.73
N PRO A 151 -2.04 0.50 -11.68
CA PRO A 151 -2.40 -0.90 -11.90
C PRO A 151 -1.22 -1.84 -12.20
N GLU A 152 -0.14 -1.32 -12.78
CA GLU A 152 1.05 -2.09 -13.19
C GLU A 152 2.27 -1.87 -12.27
N GLU A 153 2.09 -1.17 -11.15
CA GLU A 153 3.16 -0.96 -10.18
C GLU A 153 3.66 -2.31 -9.63
N PRO A 154 4.99 -2.52 -9.54
CA PRO A 154 5.54 -3.68 -8.85
C PRO A 154 5.00 -3.77 -7.42
N TRP A 155 4.43 -4.92 -7.08
CA TRP A 155 3.76 -5.12 -5.80
C TRP A 155 4.65 -4.88 -4.58
N GLN A 156 5.97 -5.04 -4.72
CA GLN A 156 6.95 -4.76 -3.67
C GLN A 156 6.96 -3.28 -3.27
N LEU A 157 6.74 -2.35 -4.21
CA LEU A 157 6.67 -0.92 -3.92
C LEU A 157 5.39 -0.57 -3.16
N ALA A 158 4.26 -1.15 -3.57
CA ALA A 158 3.00 -1.02 -2.85
C ALA A 158 3.12 -1.62 -1.43
N GLU A 159 3.78 -2.78 -1.28
CA GLU A 159 4.02 -3.37 0.03
C GLU A 159 4.85 -2.43 0.93
N GLU A 160 5.98 -1.92 0.45
CA GLU A 160 6.85 -1.00 1.20
C GLU A 160 6.14 0.27 1.63
N ARG A 161 5.40 0.89 0.71
CA ARG A 161 4.62 2.10 0.98
C ARG A 161 3.56 1.86 2.05
N GLY A 162 2.87 0.72 1.97
CA GLY A 162 1.88 0.33 2.97
C GLY A 162 2.48 0.13 4.35
N TRP A 163 3.62 -0.57 4.45
CA TRP A 163 4.34 -0.74 5.72
C TRP A 163 4.88 0.57 6.27
N ALA A 164 5.40 1.46 5.42
CA ALA A 164 5.81 2.80 5.83
C ALA A 164 4.64 3.59 6.41
N ARG A 165 3.45 3.48 5.79
CA ARG A 165 2.23 4.12 6.30
C ARG A 165 1.81 3.56 7.67
N LEU A 166 1.94 2.25 7.91
CA LEU A 166 1.67 1.66 9.22
C LEU A 166 2.58 2.22 10.31
N VAL A 167 3.87 2.40 10.02
CA VAL A 167 4.83 3.01 10.96
C VAL A 167 4.44 4.45 11.30
N GLU A 168 3.97 5.22 10.32
CA GLU A 168 3.55 6.61 10.51
C GLU A 168 2.26 6.74 11.36
N VAL A 169 1.32 5.81 11.18
CA VAL A 169 -0.04 5.95 11.71
C VAL A 169 -0.21 5.29 13.08
N LEU A 170 0.52 4.22 13.36
CA LEU A 170 0.42 3.50 14.63
C LEU A 170 1.04 4.27 15.80
N PRO A 171 0.46 4.18 17.01
CA PRO A 171 0.98 4.88 18.18
C PRO A 171 2.19 4.18 18.82
N VAL A 172 2.67 3.08 18.24
CA VAL A 172 3.77 2.25 18.75
C VAL A 172 4.73 1.87 17.64
N GLY A 173 6.02 1.77 17.97
CA GLY A 173 7.07 1.40 17.03
C GLY A 173 7.09 -0.10 16.72
N PRO A 174 7.80 -0.51 15.64
CA PRO A 174 7.96 -1.91 15.26
C PRO A 174 8.49 -2.84 16.35
N GLU A 175 9.22 -2.31 17.33
CA GLU A 175 9.73 -3.01 18.51
C GLU A 175 8.63 -3.54 19.45
N ASP A 176 7.48 -2.87 19.47
CA ASP A 176 6.33 -3.21 20.32
C ASP A 176 5.23 -3.97 19.56
N TRP A 177 5.44 -4.21 18.26
CA TRP A 177 4.47 -4.94 17.44
C TRP A 177 4.46 -6.43 17.79
N PRO A 178 3.31 -7.13 17.59
CA PRO A 178 3.27 -8.58 17.64
C PRO A 178 4.35 -9.20 16.74
N GLN A 179 5.03 -10.24 17.22
CA GLN A 179 6.19 -10.84 16.54
C GLN A 179 5.94 -11.17 15.06
N ALA A 180 4.73 -11.64 14.72
CA ALA A 180 4.36 -11.94 13.34
C ALA A 180 4.35 -10.69 12.44
N MET A 181 3.79 -9.58 12.92
CA MET A 181 3.78 -8.29 12.22
C MET A 181 5.19 -7.73 12.07
N ALA A 182 5.97 -7.73 13.15
CA ALA A 182 7.36 -7.27 13.15
C ALA A 182 8.26 -8.11 12.22
N SER A 183 7.96 -9.39 12.05
CA SER A 183 8.72 -10.27 11.15
C SER A 183 8.40 -10.01 9.67
N GLU A 184 7.13 -9.75 9.34
CA GLU A 184 6.76 -9.32 7.98
C GLU A 184 7.37 -7.97 7.63
N TYR A 185 7.32 -7.01 8.54
CA TYR A 185 7.94 -5.70 8.33
C TYR A 185 9.44 -5.79 8.07
N ARG A 186 10.18 -6.53 8.90
CA ARG A 186 11.62 -6.72 8.72
C ARG A 186 11.97 -7.44 7.42
N ARG A 187 11.13 -8.40 6.98
CA ARG A 187 11.29 -9.05 5.67
C ARG A 187 11.22 -8.01 4.56
N VAL A 188 10.20 -7.15 4.60
CA VAL A 188 9.99 -6.10 3.60
C VAL A 188 11.12 -5.08 3.61
N GLN A 189 11.60 -4.64 4.78
CA GLN A 189 12.77 -3.77 4.87
C GLN A 189 14.03 -4.41 4.25
N ALA A 190 14.31 -5.66 4.58
CA ALA A 190 15.47 -6.37 4.02
C ALA A 190 15.33 -6.59 2.50
N ASP A 191 14.11 -6.78 1.99
CA ASP A 191 13.83 -6.83 0.54
C ASP A 191 14.08 -5.46 -0.11
N ALA A 192 13.65 -4.36 0.53
CA ALA A 192 13.85 -2.99 0.07
C ALA A 192 15.34 -2.64 -0.04
N GLU A 193 16.10 -2.91 1.02
CA GLU A 193 17.56 -2.67 1.08
C GLU A 193 18.28 -3.44 -0.02
N ARG A 194 17.96 -4.73 -0.22
CA ARG A 194 18.55 -5.52 -1.31
C ARG A 194 18.28 -4.94 -2.69
N ARG A 195 17.08 -4.36 -2.90
CA ARG A 195 16.74 -3.74 -4.19
C ARG A 195 17.43 -2.41 -4.38
N ALA A 196 17.54 -1.59 -3.33
CA ALA A 196 18.30 -0.34 -3.37
C ALA A 196 19.77 -0.61 -3.70
N ASP A 197 20.39 -1.57 -3.01
CA ASP A 197 21.76 -2.02 -3.29
C ASP A 197 21.95 -2.53 -4.73
N ALA A 198 20.96 -3.27 -5.25
CA ALA A 198 21.02 -3.78 -6.62
C ALA A 198 20.92 -2.65 -7.65
N ALA A 199 20.03 -1.68 -7.43
CA ALA A 199 19.87 -0.52 -8.28
C ALA A 199 21.12 0.38 -8.27
N GLU A 200 21.76 0.56 -7.12
CA GLU A 200 23.02 1.32 -7.02
C GLU A 200 24.15 0.63 -7.79
N ARG A 201 24.28 -0.70 -7.67
CA ARG A 201 25.25 -1.46 -8.47
C ARG A 201 24.97 -1.37 -9.96
N GLU A 202 23.71 -1.46 -10.37
CA GLU A 202 23.32 -1.34 -11.78
C GLU A 202 23.64 0.05 -12.32
N ALA A 203 23.30 1.11 -11.58
CA ALA A 203 23.63 2.49 -11.95
C ALA A 203 25.15 2.69 -12.10
N ALA A 204 25.95 2.19 -11.15
CA ALA A 204 27.40 2.27 -11.23
C ALA A 204 27.97 1.49 -12.43
N THR A 205 27.37 0.35 -12.79
CA THR A 205 27.79 -0.40 -13.99
C THR A 205 27.42 0.31 -15.29
N THR A 206 26.26 0.98 -15.34
CA THR A 206 25.85 1.78 -16.50
C THR A 206 26.74 3.01 -16.66
N GLU A 207 27.02 3.73 -15.57
CA GLU A 207 27.92 4.89 -15.60
C GLU A 207 29.33 4.50 -16.10
N LEU A 208 29.87 3.38 -15.60
CA LEU A 208 31.14 2.86 -16.09
C LEU A 208 31.09 2.45 -17.57
N ALA A 209 29.98 1.89 -18.04
CA ALA A 209 29.80 1.53 -19.45
C ALA A 209 29.77 2.78 -20.34
N ASP A 210 29.04 3.82 -19.92
CA ASP A 210 28.96 5.10 -20.63
C ASP A 210 30.33 5.80 -20.67
N GLU A 211 31.11 5.76 -19.58
CA GLU A 211 32.48 6.27 -19.55
C GLU A 211 33.41 5.53 -20.53
N LEU A 212 33.33 4.19 -20.57
CA LEU A 212 34.14 3.37 -21.48
C LEU A 212 33.75 3.60 -22.94
N GLU A 213 32.47 3.74 -23.25
CA GLU A 213 31.99 4.08 -24.59
C GLU A 213 32.47 5.48 -25.00
N GLY A 214 32.34 6.48 -24.12
CA GLY A 214 32.86 7.82 -24.34
C GLY A 214 34.37 7.84 -24.58
N ALA A 215 35.14 7.06 -23.81
CA ALA A 215 36.57 6.92 -23.99
C ALA A 215 36.93 6.24 -25.33
N ALA A 216 36.17 5.23 -25.75
CA ALA A 216 36.36 4.55 -27.02
C ALA A 216 36.09 5.49 -28.22
N VAL A 217 34.99 6.25 -28.18
CA VAL A 217 34.67 7.26 -29.21
C VAL A 217 35.71 8.36 -29.24
N ALA A 218 36.18 8.84 -28.08
CA ALA A 218 37.25 9.84 -28.02
C ALA A 218 38.58 9.31 -28.60
N ALA A 219 38.91 8.05 -28.36
CA ALA A 219 40.09 7.40 -28.93
C ALA A 219 39.98 7.24 -30.46
N GLU A 220 38.79 6.97 -30.99
CA GLU A 220 38.53 6.87 -32.45
C GLU A 220 38.60 8.24 -33.13
N LEU A 221 38.05 9.29 -32.51
CA LEU A 221 38.15 10.67 -32.99
C LEU A 221 39.57 11.26 -32.90
N ALA A 222 40.42 10.66 -32.06
CA ALA A 222 41.83 11.01 -31.94
C ALA A 222 42.72 10.35 -33.02
N GLU A 223 42.16 9.98 -34.19
CA GLU A 223 42.95 9.51 -35.32
C GLU A 223 44.15 10.44 -35.60
N PRO A 224 45.34 9.87 -35.85
CA PRO A 224 46.59 10.61 -35.83
C PRO A 224 46.63 11.59 -37.00
N SER A 225 46.66 12.89 -36.69
CA SER A 225 47.12 13.89 -37.65
C SER A 225 48.46 13.43 -38.20
N ALA A 226 48.50 13.17 -39.51
CA ALA A 226 49.63 12.62 -40.23
C ALA A 226 50.91 13.45 -40.01
N ALA A 227 51.70 13.07 -39.00
CA ALA A 227 53.09 13.45 -38.90
C ALA A 227 53.93 12.35 -39.58
N PRO A 228 54.88 12.70 -40.47
CA PRO A 228 55.71 11.70 -41.14
C PRO A 228 56.61 11.01 -40.10
N VAL A 229 56.61 9.68 -40.17
CA VAL A 229 57.38 8.76 -39.32
C VAL A 229 58.89 8.99 -39.45
N PRO A 230 59.65 9.27 -38.36
CA PRO A 230 61.03 8.85 -38.30
C PRO A 230 61.07 7.40 -37.77
N ALA A 231 61.80 6.55 -38.49
CA ALA A 231 62.04 5.17 -38.12
C ALA A 231 62.70 5.03 -36.74
N ALA A 232 62.43 3.90 -36.09
CA ALA A 232 62.98 3.37 -34.84
C ALA A 232 62.27 3.79 -33.54
N VAL A 233 61.45 2.88 -32.99
CA VAL A 233 61.69 2.23 -31.68
C VAL A 233 60.94 0.89 -31.67
N GLU A 234 61.70 -0.22 -31.66
CA GLU A 234 61.21 -1.55 -31.34
C GLU A 234 60.87 -1.69 -29.85
N ALA A 235 59.84 -2.49 -29.57
CA ALA A 235 59.60 -3.28 -28.36
C ALA A 235 59.29 -2.57 -27.03
N SER A 236 58.01 -2.59 -26.62
CA SER A 236 57.60 -3.01 -25.25
C SER A 236 56.10 -2.91 -24.91
N THR A 237 55.22 -2.38 -25.77
CA THR A 237 53.82 -2.08 -25.35
C THR A 237 52.75 -3.09 -25.77
N THR A 238 53.07 -4.14 -26.53
CA THR A 238 52.09 -5.11 -27.05
C THR A 238 51.60 -6.16 -26.02
N GLY A 239 52.28 -6.30 -24.89
CA GLY A 239 51.99 -7.37 -23.93
C GLY A 239 50.83 -7.11 -22.97
N TRP A 240 50.59 -5.86 -22.57
CA TRP A 240 49.59 -5.56 -21.53
C TRP A 240 48.18 -5.43 -22.11
N TRP A 241 48.04 -4.79 -23.28
CA TRP A 241 46.77 -4.70 -24.00
C TRP A 241 46.24 -6.07 -24.43
N ALA A 242 47.10 -6.96 -24.94
CA ALA A 242 46.70 -8.33 -25.29
C ALA A 242 46.24 -9.14 -24.07
N ARG A 243 46.82 -8.89 -22.88
CA ARG A 243 46.41 -9.53 -21.62
C ARG A 243 45.10 -8.95 -21.08
N PHE A 244 44.90 -7.65 -21.22
CA PHE A 244 43.66 -6.97 -20.82
C PHE A 244 42.46 -7.44 -21.66
N VAL A 245 42.60 -7.46 -23.00
CA VAL A 245 41.55 -7.95 -23.91
C VAL A 245 41.28 -9.44 -23.71
N GLY A 246 42.32 -10.25 -23.46
CA GLY A 246 42.16 -11.67 -23.15
C GLY A 246 41.40 -11.94 -21.85
N TRP A 247 41.60 -11.11 -20.81
CA TRP A 247 40.89 -11.23 -19.54
C TRP A 247 39.40 -10.84 -19.67
N LEU A 248 39.11 -9.77 -20.41
CA LEU A 248 37.74 -9.32 -20.69
C LEU A 248 36.93 -10.40 -21.46
N ALA A 249 37.55 -11.03 -22.46
CA ALA A 249 36.92 -12.09 -23.24
C ALA A 249 36.66 -13.37 -22.41
N ALA A 250 37.48 -13.66 -21.40
CA ALA A 250 37.29 -14.80 -20.50
C ALA A 250 36.10 -14.59 -19.54
N LEU A 251 35.90 -13.37 -19.05
CA LEU A 251 34.77 -13.04 -18.17
C LEU A 251 33.42 -13.10 -18.89
N LEU A 252 33.35 -12.60 -20.13
CA LEU A 252 32.14 -12.67 -20.95
C LEU A 252 31.74 -14.11 -21.31
N ARG A 253 32.71 -15.03 -21.41
CA ARG A 253 32.45 -16.45 -21.70
C ARG A 253 31.86 -17.22 -20.52
N ILE A 254 32.19 -16.82 -19.29
CA ILE A 254 31.68 -17.44 -18.05
C ILE A 254 30.23 -16.99 -17.78
N GLY A 255 29.84 -15.79 -18.23
CA GLY A 255 28.47 -15.29 -18.15
C GLY A 255 27.46 -15.95 -19.10
N HIS A 256 27.91 -16.74 -20.08
CA HIS A 256 27.04 -17.36 -21.10
C HIS A 256 26.80 -18.86 -20.89
N GLN A 257 27.28 -19.44 -19.78
CA GLN A 257 27.08 -20.85 -19.40
C GLN A 257 26.34 -21.04 -18.06
N ARG A 258 25.53 -20.06 -17.65
CA ARG A 258 24.55 -20.24 -16.57
C ARG A 258 23.14 -19.97 -17.08
#